data_AF-A0AAV2HSR8-F1
#
_entry.id   AF-A0AAV2HSR8-F1
#
_cell.length_a   1.000
_cell.length_b   1.000
_cell.length_c   1.000
_cell.angle_alpha   90.00
_cell.angle_beta   90.00
_cell.angle_gamma   90.00
#
_symmetry.space_group_name_H-M   'P 1'
#
loop_
_entity.id
_entity.type
_entity.pdbx_description
1 polymer ?
#
loop_
_entity_poly.entity_id
_entity_poly.type
_entity_poly.pdbx_seq_one_letter_code
_entity_poly.pdbx_strand_id
1 'polypeptide(L)'
;MFLYISALILVCMLMPFLLTTNCFSVFVLFLLTVAMSGIAGVLTATRAQEMVLLAAGTTTVVVFVMTVMACICVDFTPFTYIILVITMIVVVFGFFSIALLPYIPMIKLIYSVVAALLMCVYIIIDTQMIIGGKSHELDTHMYIFGSIMLYLDIVLLFFYILDILDS
;
A
#
# COMPACT_ATOMS: atom_id res chain seq x y z
N MET A 1 -3.10 -12.69 -8.17
CA MET A 1 -2.93 -11.29 -7.71
C MET A 1 -3.05 -11.17 -6.20
N PHE A 2 -4.17 -11.58 -5.61
CA PHE A 2 -4.40 -11.63 -4.15
C PHE A 2 -3.21 -12.08 -3.28
N LEU A 3 -2.64 -13.26 -3.57
CA LEU A 3 -1.54 -13.85 -2.80
C LEU A 3 -0.25 -13.03 -2.92
N TYR A 4 -0.02 -12.44 -4.09
CA TYR A 4 1.13 -11.58 -4.31
C TYR A 4 0.96 -10.27 -3.55
N ILE A 5 -0.22 -9.67 -3.56
CA ILE A 5 -0.49 -8.42 -2.84
C ILE A 5 -0.46 -8.64 -1.32
N SER A 6 -1.05 -9.73 -0.82
CA SER A 6 -1.00 -10.07 0.61
C SER A 6 0.42 -10.40 1.08
N ALA A 7 1.22 -11.08 0.25
CA ALA A 7 2.65 -11.29 0.50
C ALA A 7 3.44 -9.98 0.44
N LEU A 8 3.08 -9.06 -0.46
CA LEU A 8 3.71 -7.75 -0.57
C LEU A 8 3.46 -6.93 0.69
N ILE A 9 2.24 -6.89 1.20
CA ILE A 9 1.91 -6.24 2.49
C ILE A 9 2.74 -6.83 3.63
N LEU A 10 2.88 -8.16 3.68
CA LEU A 10 3.71 -8.82 4.70
C LEU A 10 5.19 -8.42 4.58
N VAL A 11 5.73 -8.34 3.36
CA VAL A 11 7.10 -7.87 3.11
C VAL A 11 7.25 -6.40 3.50
N CYS A 12 6.27 -5.55 3.18
CA CYS A 12 6.24 -4.14 3.59
C CYS A 12 6.31 -4.01 5.12
N MET A 13 5.58 -4.84 5.86
CA MET A 13 5.59 -4.83 7.33
C MET A 13 6.89 -5.38 7.95
N LEU A 14 7.66 -6.18 7.22
CA LEU A 14 8.98 -6.68 7.63
C LEU A 14 10.13 -5.70 7.31
N MET A 15 9.93 -4.77 6.37
CA MET A 15 10.94 -3.78 5.99
C MET A 15 11.38 -2.82 7.11
N PRO A 16 10.54 -2.33 8.05
CA PRO A 16 10.98 -1.49 9.18
C PRO A 16 12.05 -2.16 10.03
N PHE A 17 12.05 -3.50 10.08
CA PHE A 17 13.02 -4.27 10.85
C PHE A 17 14.39 -4.39 10.13
N LEU A 18 14.43 -4.19 8.80
CA LEU A 18 15.61 -4.40 7.96
C LEU A 18 16.37 -3.10 7.62
N LEU A 19 15.77 -1.94 7.84
CA LEU A 19 16.30 -0.62 7.43
C LEU A 19 16.84 0.16 8.64
N THR A 20 18.05 -0.18 9.09
CA THR A 20 18.73 0.50 10.22
C THR A 20 19.90 1.42 9.80
N THR A 21 20.19 1.59 8.49
CA THR A 21 21.33 2.40 8.02
C THR A 21 21.09 3.18 6.71
N ASN A 22 21.57 4.43 6.66
CA ASN A 22 21.20 5.42 5.64
C ASN A 22 21.66 5.09 4.21
N CYS A 23 22.91 4.67 3.99
CA CYS A 23 23.41 4.35 2.64
C CYS A 23 22.79 3.07 2.06
N PHE A 24 22.57 2.06 2.90
CA PHE A 24 21.93 0.82 2.48
C PHE A 24 20.46 1.06 2.09
N SER A 25 19.79 2.00 2.76
CA SER A 25 18.38 2.31 2.53
C SER A 25 18.06 2.83 1.12
N VAL A 26 18.92 3.69 0.54
CA VAL A 26 18.70 4.21 -0.83
C VAL A 26 18.90 3.10 -1.88
N PHE A 27 19.91 2.24 -1.69
CA PHE A 27 20.13 1.09 -2.57
C PHE A 27 18.96 0.09 -2.49
N VAL A 28 18.45 -0.16 -1.28
CA VAL A 28 17.27 -0.99 -1.06
C VAL A 28 16.03 -0.38 -1.72
N LEU A 29 15.83 0.94 -1.61
CA LEU A 29 14.73 1.64 -2.31
C LEU A 29 14.84 1.43 -3.82
N PHE A 30 16.01 1.65 -4.42
CA PHE A 30 16.20 1.46 -5.86
C PHE A 30 15.90 0.01 -6.28
N LEU A 31 16.44 -0.97 -5.57
CA LEU A 31 16.22 -2.38 -5.86
C LEU A 31 14.74 -2.77 -5.69
N LEU A 32 14.08 -2.23 -4.68
CA LEU A 32 12.65 -2.37 -4.45
C LEU A 32 11.84 -1.77 -5.61
N THR A 33 12.16 -0.56 -6.06
CA THR A 33 11.47 0.07 -7.20
C THR A 33 11.62 -0.77 -8.47
N VAL A 34 12.82 -1.29 -8.75
CA VAL A 34 13.06 -2.18 -9.89
C VAL A 34 12.26 -3.48 -9.76
N ALA A 35 12.30 -4.13 -8.60
CA ALA A 35 11.53 -5.36 -8.36
C ALA A 35 10.01 -5.14 -8.50
N MET A 36 9.50 -4.05 -7.90
CA MET A 36 8.08 -3.69 -7.95
C MET A 36 7.63 -3.33 -9.37
N SER A 37 8.45 -2.61 -10.14
CA SER A 37 8.13 -2.30 -11.55
C SER A 37 8.09 -3.57 -12.41
N GLY A 38 8.97 -4.55 -12.15
CA GLY A 38 8.93 -5.86 -12.80
C GLY A 38 7.64 -6.63 -12.47
N ILE A 39 7.25 -6.69 -11.19
CA ILE A 39 6.00 -7.32 -10.75
C ILE A 39 4.80 -6.60 -11.38
N ALA A 40 4.77 -5.27 -11.35
CA ALA A 40 3.72 -4.47 -11.95
C ALA A 40 3.62 -4.72 -13.47
N GLY A 41 4.75 -4.79 -14.17
CA GLY A 41 4.80 -5.10 -15.60
C GLY A 41 4.17 -6.45 -15.92
N VAL A 42 4.54 -7.51 -15.19
CA VAL A 42 3.96 -8.85 -15.39
C VAL A 42 2.45 -8.86 -15.08
N LEU A 43 2.02 -8.21 -14.01
CA LEU A 43 0.61 -8.19 -13.62
C LEU A 43 -0.26 -7.40 -14.62
N THR A 44 0.20 -6.22 -15.04
CA THR A 44 -0.51 -5.36 -15.99
C THR A 44 -0.48 -5.90 -17.42
N ALA A 45 0.53 -6.68 -17.81
CA ALA A 45 0.61 -7.29 -19.15
C ALA A 45 -0.56 -8.24 -19.47
N THR A 46 -1.24 -8.75 -18.43
CA THR A 46 -2.40 -9.63 -18.58
C THR A 46 -3.74 -8.88 -18.58
N ARG A 47 -3.72 -7.55 -18.44
CA ARG A 47 -4.89 -6.70 -18.25
C ARG A 47 -5.12 -5.80 -19.45
N ALA A 48 -6.36 -5.37 -19.65
CA ALA A 48 -6.68 -4.43 -20.72
C ALA A 48 -6.00 -3.07 -20.48
N GLN A 49 -5.42 -2.49 -21.54
CA GLN A 49 -4.68 -1.23 -21.46
C GLN A 49 -5.55 -0.08 -20.92
N GLU A 50 -6.84 -0.06 -21.31
CA GLU A 50 -7.82 0.92 -20.83
C GLU A 50 -8.02 0.85 -19.31
N MET A 51 -8.12 -0.37 -18.75
CA MET A 51 -8.28 -0.57 -17.30
C MET A 51 -7.02 -0.17 -16.53
N VAL A 52 -5.84 -0.46 -17.08
CA VAL A 52 -4.55 -0.08 -16.48
C VAL A 52 -4.41 1.43 -16.42
N LEU A 53 -4.74 2.14 -17.51
CA LEU A 53 -4.67 3.61 -17.55
C LEU A 53 -5.69 4.24 -16.61
N LEU A 54 -6.92 3.70 -16.56
CA LEU A 54 -7.96 4.17 -15.66
C LEU A 54 -7.56 3.96 -14.19
N ALA A 55 -6.97 2.82 -13.86
CA ALA A 55 -6.44 2.55 -12.53
C ALA A 55 -5.33 3.54 -12.14
N ALA A 56 -4.38 3.81 -13.04
CA ALA A 56 -3.31 4.78 -12.78
C ALA A 56 -3.84 6.22 -12.63
N GLY A 57 -4.84 6.61 -13.41
CA GLY A 57 -5.49 7.92 -13.28
C GLY A 57 -6.23 8.07 -11.95
N THR A 58 -7.02 7.06 -11.58
CA THR A 58 -7.78 7.06 -10.32
C THR A 58 -6.88 7.02 -9.09
N THR A 59 -5.79 6.24 -9.11
CA THR A 59 -4.82 6.24 -7.99
C THR A 59 -4.17 7.59 -7.80
N THR A 60 -3.77 8.26 -8.89
CA THR A 60 -3.16 9.59 -8.82
C THR A 60 -4.10 10.59 -8.13
N VAL A 61 -5.39 10.58 -8.50
CA VAL A 61 -6.40 11.45 -7.89
C VAL A 61 -6.62 11.09 -6.42
N VAL A 62 -6.79 9.80 -6.10
CA VAL A 62 -7.01 9.36 -4.71
C VAL A 62 -5.83 9.72 -3.83
N VAL A 63 -4.60 9.42 -4.26
CA VAL A 63 -3.39 9.77 -3.51
C VAL A 63 -3.34 11.27 -3.28
N PHE A 64 -3.53 12.10 -4.31
CA PHE A 64 -3.53 13.56 -4.17
C PHE A 64 -4.55 14.04 -3.11
N VAL A 65 -5.79 13.52 -3.15
CA VAL A 65 -6.82 13.85 -2.16
C VAL A 65 -6.40 13.41 -0.76
N MET A 66 -5.86 12.20 -0.59
CA MET A 66 -5.40 11.70 0.70
C MET A 66 -4.21 12.51 1.25
N THR A 67 -3.27 12.93 0.39
CA THR A 67 -2.13 13.77 0.78
C THR A 67 -2.59 15.16 1.23
N VAL A 68 -3.53 15.79 0.51
CA VAL A 68 -4.13 17.07 0.94
C VAL A 68 -4.84 16.90 2.27
N MET A 69 -5.59 15.80 2.43
CA MET A 69 -6.29 15.49 3.68
C MET A 69 -5.31 15.31 4.85
N ALA A 70 -4.19 14.62 4.64
CA ALA A 70 -3.14 14.46 5.65
C ALA A 70 -2.61 15.81 6.18
N CYS A 71 -2.45 16.80 5.31
CA CYS A 71 -1.99 18.14 5.69
C CYS A 71 -3.00 18.91 6.56
N ILE A 72 -4.30 18.79 6.27
CA ILE A 72 -5.34 19.61 6.91
C ILE A 72 -6.05 18.91 8.08
N CYS A 73 -6.06 17.58 8.11
CA CYS A 73 -6.87 16.82 9.08
C CYS A 73 -6.27 16.79 10.49
N VAL A 74 -7.14 16.38 11.41
CA VAL A 74 -6.77 15.94 12.76
C VAL A 74 -5.76 14.79 12.65
N ASP A 75 -4.95 14.66 13.69
CA ASP A 75 -3.88 13.69 13.78
C ASP A 75 -4.40 12.24 13.84
N PHE A 76 -4.03 11.43 12.84
CA PHE A 76 -4.34 10.00 12.76
C PHE A 76 -3.17 9.11 13.21
N THR A 77 -1.98 9.67 13.40
CA THR A 77 -0.78 8.93 13.80
C THR A 77 -0.87 8.10 15.09
N PRO A 78 -1.67 8.44 16.13
CA PRO A 78 -1.79 7.57 17.31
C PRO A 78 -2.56 6.26 17.02
N PHE A 79 -3.34 6.20 15.94
CA PHE A 79 -4.12 5.01 15.58
C PHE A 79 -3.33 3.98 14.76
N THR A 80 -2.08 4.28 14.40
CA THR A 80 -1.23 3.44 13.53
C THR A 80 -1.18 1.98 14.00
N TYR A 81 -1.01 1.73 15.30
CA TYR A 81 -0.95 0.37 15.84
C TYR A 81 -2.28 -0.39 15.72
N ILE A 82 -3.41 0.31 15.90
CA ILE A 82 -4.75 -0.30 15.75
C ILE A 82 -4.97 -0.67 14.29
N ILE A 83 -4.61 0.22 13.38
CA ILE A 83 -4.75 0.00 11.93
C ILE A 83 -3.83 -1.15 11.49
N LEU A 84 -2.62 -1.27 12.05
CA LEU A 84 -1.74 -2.42 11.83
C LEU A 84 -2.39 -3.74 12.22
N VAL A 85 -3.06 -3.82 13.38
CA VAL A 85 -3.78 -5.04 13.80
C VAL A 85 -4.91 -5.37 12.84
N ILE A 86 -5.69 -4.37 12.39
CA ILE A 86 -6.76 -4.56 11.41
C ILE A 86 -6.18 -5.11 10.09
N THR A 87 -5.08 -4.54 9.62
CA THR A 87 -4.42 -4.99 8.39
C THR A 87 -3.89 -6.40 8.51
N MET A 88 -3.35 -6.82 9.66
CA MET A 88 -2.96 -8.21 9.90
C MET A 88 -4.14 -9.18 9.77
N ILE A 89 -5.31 -8.81 10.30
CA ILE A 89 -6.53 -9.61 10.14
C ILE A 89 -6.91 -9.73 8.66
N VAL A 90 -6.85 -8.62 7.90
CA VAL A 90 -7.14 -8.62 6.47
C VAL A 90 -6.13 -9.47 5.69
N VAL A 91 -4.83 -9.41 6.00
CA VAL A 91 -3.81 -10.24 5.36
C VAL A 91 -4.08 -11.72 5.60
N VAL A 92 -4.33 -12.12 6.86
CA VAL A 92 -4.66 -13.51 7.22
C VAL A 92 -5.94 -13.97 6.52
N PHE A 93 -6.99 -13.15 6.53
CA PHE A 93 -8.22 -13.44 5.78
C PHE A 93 -7.96 -13.58 4.27
N GLY A 94 -7.06 -12.78 3.72
CA GLY A 94 -6.62 -12.88 2.32
C GLY A 94 -6.04 -14.25 1.98
N PHE A 95 -5.20 -14.82 2.86
CA PHE A 95 -4.69 -16.19 2.68
C PHE A 95 -5.81 -17.24 2.74
N PHE A 96 -6.75 -17.13 3.68
CA PHE A 96 -7.88 -18.05 3.78
C PHE A 96 -8.87 -17.95 2.60
N SER A 97 -9.03 -16.75 2.04
CA SER A 97 -9.96 -16.48 0.93
C SER A 97 -9.63 -17.27 -0.34
N ILE A 98 -8.39 -17.75 -0.49
CA ILE A 98 -7.95 -18.59 -1.63
C ILE A 98 -8.74 -19.88 -1.70
N ALA A 99 -9.01 -20.52 -0.55
CA ALA A 99 -9.79 -21.75 -0.50
C ALA A 99 -11.27 -21.53 -0.83
N LEU A 100 -11.76 -20.29 -0.63
CA LEU A 100 -13.15 -19.90 -0.85
C LEU A 100 -13.40 -19.36 -2.26
N LEU A 101 -12.35 -18.94 -2.98
CA LEU A 101 -12.43 -18.33 -4.31
C LEU A 101 -13.22 -19.17 -5.35
N PRO A 102 -13.06 -20.51 -5.43
CA PRO A 102 -13.82 -21.33 -6.37
C PRO A 102 -15.33 -21.34 -6.10
N TYR A 103 -15.72 -21.07 -4.85
CA TYR A 103 -17.10 -21.14 -4.40
C TYR A 103 -17.78 -19.75 -4.39
N ILE A 104 -17.01 -18.69 -4.12
CA ILE A 104 -17.51 -17.32 -3.95
C ILE A 104 -16.61 -16.34 -4.71
N PRO A 105 -16.84 -16.11 -6.02
CA PRO A 105 -15.98 -15.22 -6.82
C PRO A 105 -16.02 -13.76 -6.36
N MET A 106 -17.14 -13.32 -5.77
CA MET A 106 -17.31 -11.96 -5.23
C MET A 106 -16.35 -11.64 -4.06
N ILE A 107 -15.77 -12.65 -3.41
CA ILE A 107 -14.83 -12.44 -2.29
C ILE A 107 -13.61 -11.63 -2.74
N LYS A 108 -13.22 -11.77 -4.01
CA LYS A 108 -12.10 -11.04 -4.60
C LYS A 108 -12.38 -9.53 -4.60
N LEU A 109 -13.54 -9.13 -5.12
CA LEU A 109 -13.94 -7.73 -5.21
C LEU A 109 -14.04 -7.10 -3.82
N ILE A 110 -14.73 -7.77 -2.89
CA ILE A 110 -14.93 -7.27 -1.52
C ILE A 110 -13.58 -7.00 -0.84
N TYR A 111 -12.64 -7.93 -0.96
CA TYR A 111 -11.32 -7.74 -0.39
C TYR A 111 -10.56 -6.59 -1.02
N SER A 112 -10.57 -6.45 -2.35
CA SER A 112 -9.87 -5.36 -3.03
C SER A 112 -10.42 -4.01 -2.60
N VAL A 113 -11.73 -3.87 -2.39
CA VAL A 113 -12.35 -2.65 -1.86
C VAL A 113 -11.92 -2.39 -0.41
N VAL A 114 -11.99 -3.39 0.47
CA VAL A 114 -11.57 -3.24 1.88
C VAL A 114 -10.10 -2.87 1.99
N ALA A 115 -9.25 -3.53 1.21
CA ALA A 115 -7.83 -3.29 1.23
C ALA A 115 -7.46 -1.93 0.60
N ALA A 116 -8.13 -1.50 -0.48
CA ALA A 116 -7.96 -0.15 -1.02
C ALA A 116 -8.30 0.93 0.00
N LEU A 117 -9.39 0.77 0.76
CA LEU A 117 -9.75 1.70 1.84
C LEU A 117 -8.68 1.73 2.94
N LEU A 118 -8.11 0.58 3.31
CA LEU A 118 -7.00 0.53 4.27
C LEU A 118 -5.76 1.26 3.74
N MET A 119 -5.39 1.05 2.47
CA MET A 119 -4.25 1.77 1.87
C MET A 119 -4.46 3.28 1.87
N CYS A 120 -5.69 3.77 1.65
CA CYS A 120 -5.99 5.20 1.78
C CYS A 120 -5.71 5.72 3.21
N VAL A 121 -6.05 4.93 4.23
CA VAL A 121 -5.77 5.29 5.63
C VAL A 121 -4.26 5.30 5.91
N TYR A 122 -3.51 4.33 5.39
CA TYR A 122 -2.05 4.32 5.51
C TYR A 122 -1.41 5.52 4.82
N ILE A 123 -1.83 5.88 3.60
CA ILE A 123 -1.30 7.08 2.91
C ILE A 123 -1.47 8.33 3.77
N ILE A 124 -2.60 8.49 4.46
CA ILE A 124 -2.82 9.65 5.36
C ILE A 124 -1.82 9.62 6.51
N ILE A 125 -1.69 8.47 7.18
CA ILE A 125 -0.82 8.30 8.35
C ILE A 125 0.65 8.49 7.97
N ASP A 126 1.10 7.84 6.91
CA ASP A 126 2.47 7.90 6.43
C ASP A 126 2.83 9.32 5.95
N THR A 127 1.90 9.97 5.24
CA THR A 127 2.09 11.39 4.87
C THR A 127 2.18 12.27 6.12
N GLN A 128 1.34 12.05 7.15
CA GLN A 128 1.39 12.81 8.40
C GLN A 128 2.71 12.59 9.15
N MET A 129 3.22 11.35 9.20
CA MET A 129 4.50 11.03 9.83
C MET A 129 5.69 11.67 9.09
N ILE A 130 5.62 11.79 7.75
CA ILE A 130 6.66 12.40 6.92
C ILE A 130 6.65 13.94 7.01
N ILE A 131 5.48 14.56 6.96
CA ILE A 131 5.34 16.03 7.02
C ILE A 131 5.72 16.56 8.42
N GLY A 132 5.47 15.76 9.46
CA GLY A 132 5.75 16.14 10.86
C GLY A 132 4.73 17.14 11.44
N GLY A 133 4.94 17.55 12.69
CA GLY A 133 4.03 18.47 13.40
C GLY A 133 2.75 17.80 13.92
N LYS A 134 2.77 16.48 14.07
CA LYS A 134 1.72 15.63 14.66
C LYS A 134 2.29 14.83 15.84
N SER A 135 1.48 14.00 16.51
CA SER A 135 1.85 13.28 17.74
C SER A 135 2.99 12.28 17.54
N HIS A 136 3.06 11.64 16.37
CA HIS A 136 4.19 10.82 15.95
C HIS A 136 4.74 11.33 14.62
N GLU A 137 5.99 11.78 14.64
CA GLU A 137 6.73 12.21 13.46
C GLU A 137 7.98 11.35 13.28
N LEU A 138 8.36 11.13 12.02
CA LEU A 138 9.57 10.42 11.67
C LEU A 138 10.78 11.29 12.01
N ASP A 139 11.79 10.68 12.64
CA ASP A 139 13.06 11.34 12.83
C ASP A 139 13.70 11.69 11.47
N THR A 140 14.50 12.76 11.44
CA THR A 140 15.12 13.26 10.20
C THR A 140 16.05 12.23 9.56
N HIS A 141 16.53 11.24 10.31
CA HIS A 141 17.32 10.14 9.78
C HIS A 141 16.48 9.04 9.09
N MET A 142 15.16 9.01 9.31
CA MET A 142 14.24 7.97 8.82
C MET A 142 13.34 8.42 7.65
N TYR A 143 13.61 9.56 7.03
CA TYR A 143 12.79 10.04 5.89
C TYR A 143 12.81 9.09 4.69
N ILE A 144 13.93 8.40 4.43
CA ILE A 144 14.04 7.40 3.36
C ILE A 144 13.09 6.24 3.65
N PHE A 145 13.02 5.82 4.92
CA PHE A 145 12.12 4.78 5.36
C PHE A 145 10.65 5.19 5.20
N GLY A 146 10.28 6.41 5.60
CA GLY A 146 8.94 6.94 5.35
C GLY A 146 8.59 6.99 3.86
N SER A 147 9.55 7.39 3.02
CA SER A 147 9.37 7.42 1.55
C SER A 147 9.17 6.02 0.96
N ILE A 148 9.86 5.00 1.48
CA ILE A 148 9.66 3.60 1.07
C ILE A 148 8.23 3.15 1.39
N MET A 149 7.74 3.45 2.61
CA MET A 149 6.39 3.04 3.03
C MET A 149 5.31 3.72 2.19
N LEU A 150 5.41 5.04 2.02
CA LEU A 150 4.49 5.80 1.17
C LEU A 150 4.48 5.28 -0.29
N TYR A 151 5.65 4.95 -0.84
CA TYR A 151 5.76 4.36 -2.18
C TYR A 151 5.01 3.03 -2.29
N LEU A 152 5.21 2.15 -1.30
CA LEU A 152 4.56 0.84 -1.26
C LEU A 152 3.04 0.96 -1.16
N ASP A 153 2.54 1.87 -0.32
CA ASP A 153 1.10 2.12 -0.20
C ASP A 153 0.47 2.57 -1.51
N ILE A 154 1.13 3.47 -2.25
CA ILE A 154 0.66 3.96 -3.54
C ILE A 154 0.59 2.82 -4.57
N VAL A 155 1.62 1.96 -4.62
CA VAL A 155 1.66 0.84 -5.57
C VAL A 155 0.65 -0.24 -5.21
N LEU A 156 0.46 -0.52 -3.91
CA LEU A 156 -0.56 -1.44 -3.42
C LEU A 156 -1.97 -0.94 -3.73
N LEU A 157 -2.24 0.36 -3.48
CA LEU A 157 -3.49 1.00 -3.86
C LEU A 157 -3.76 0.87 -5.36
N PHE A 158 -2.75 1.06 -6.20
CA PHE A 158 -2.88 0.84 -7.64
C PHE A 158 -3.29 -0.57 -8.02
N PHE A 159 -2.67 -1.58 -7.41
CA PHE A 159 -3.07 -2.96 -7.65
C PHE A 159 -4.49 -3.24 -7.20
N TYR A 160 -4.92 -2.73 -6.04
CA TYR A 160 -6.29 -2.92 -5.57
C TYR A 160 -7.32 -2.23 -6.47
N ILE A 161 -7.06 -1.00 -6.90
CA ILE A 161 -7.93 -0.29 -7.84
C ILE A 161 -8.00 -1.00 -9.19
N LEU A 162 -6.86 -1.47 -9.71
CA LEU A 162 -6.83 -2.27 -10.94
C LEU A 162 -7.64 -3.56 -10.79
N ASP A 163 -7.52 -4.25 -9.65
CA ASP A 163 -8.32 -5.43 -9.40
C ASP A 163 -9.81 -5.09 -9.27
N ILE A 164 -10.21 -3.96 -8.69
CA ILE A 164 -11.61 -3.53 -8.63
C ILE A 164 -12.19 -3.28 -10.03
N LEU A 165 -11.43 -2.63 -10.90
CA LEU A 165 -11.86 -2.29 -12.26
C LEU A 165 -11.92 -3.50 -13.19
N ASP A 166 -11.10 -4.52 -12.94
CA ASP A 166 -10.98 -5.73 -13.75
C ASP A 166 -11.51 -6.99 -13.01
N SER A 167 -12.45 -6.82 -12.08
CA SER A 167 -13.15 -7.94 -11.39
C SER A 167 -14.53 -8.22 -11.98
#